data_AF-I4C221-F1
#
_entry.id   AF-I4C221-F1
#
_cell.length_a   1.000
_cell.length_b   1.000
_cell.length_c   1.000
_cell.angle_alpha   90.00
_cell.angle_beta   90.00
_cell.angle_gamma   90.00
#
_symmetry.space_group_name_H-M   'P 1'
#
loop_
_entity.id
_entity.type
_entity.pdbx_description
1 polymer ?
#
loop_
_entity_poly.entity_id
_entity_poly.type
_entity_poly.pdbx_seq_one_letter_code
_entity_poly.pdbx_strand_id
1 'polypeptide(L)'
;MGMKKNTIDVLVIGTEPPCPRCDLMSCLAEELAGEASVEVNVRHCAFDSSEAFALGQKFGRKVGTAKHVADAAGISMDWNAVYALIQSKSDAVGPDRRPAETWTLELDEMLEPCQFVADTVGYFMTPVLVVNGSVKHHGSVPSREKIQVLIFGE
;
A
#
# COMPACT_ATOMS: atom_id res chain seq x y z
N MET A 1 31.01 16.33 16.61
CA MET A 1 29.76 16.57 15.85
C MET A 1 29.28 15.23 15.33
N GLY A 2 28.25 14.65 15.97
CA GLY A 2 27.66 13.41 15.48
C GLY A 2 26.95 13.69 14.16
N MET A 3 27.32 12.96 13.10
CA MET A 3 26.50 12.90 11.89
C MET A 3 25.11 12.44 12.34
N LYS A 4 24.07 13.26 12.14
CA LYS A 4 22.70 12.77 12.21
C LYS A 4 22.65 11.59 11.26
N LYS A 5 22.41 10.38 11.76
CA LYS A 5 22.05 9.26 10.89
C LYS A 5 20.87 9.74 10.06
N ASN A 6 21.01 9.75 8.74
CA ASN A 6 19.89 10.02 7.85
C ASN A 6 18.95 8.82 7.97
N THR A 7 17.97 8.92 8.86
CA THR A 7 16.90 7.93 8.97
C THR A 7 15.94 8.13 7.79
N ILE A 8 15.62 7.06 7.08
CA ILE A 8 14.59 7.05 6.05
C ILE A 8 13.26 6.70 6.71
N ASP A 9 12.29 7.60 6.63
CA ASP A 9 10.94 7.33 7.13
C ASP A 9 10.09 6.73 6.00
N VAL A 10 9.64 5.49 6.21
CA VAL A 10 8.72 4.79 5.32
C VAL A 10 7.36 4.66 6.00
N LEU A 11 6.32 5.14 5.36
CA LEU A 11 4.94 4.98 5.80
C LEU A 11 4.15 4.22 4.72
N VAL A 12 3.55 3.11 5.12
CA VAL A 12 2.57 2.38 4.31
C VAL A 12 1.17 2.76 4.79
N ILE A 13 0.36 3.32 3.90
CA ILE A 13 -1.04 3.64 4.21
C ILE A 13 -1.94 2.57 3.61
N GLY A 14 -2.73 1.94 4.46
CA GLY A 14 -3.56 0.78 4.11
C GLY A 14 -4.91 0.77 4.80
N THR A 15 -5.57 -0.38 4.81
CA THR A 15 -6.76 -0.62 5.64
C THR A 15 -6.34 -1.09 7.03
N GLU A 16 -7.25 -1.01 8.01
CA GLU A 16 -7.07 -1.59 9.35
C GLU A 16 -8.29 -2.47 9.68
N PRO A 17 -8.15 -3.80 9.83
CA PRO A 17 -6.92 -4.60 9.63
C PRO A 17 -6.37 -4.52 8.19
N PRO A 18 -5.07 -4.79 7.98
CA PRO A 18 -4.46 -4.66 6.67
C PRO A 18 -4.99 -5.73 5.71
N CYS A 19 -5.36 -5.31 4.50
CA CYS A 19 -5.68 -6.22 3.41
C CYS A 19 -4.38 -6.86 2.86
N PRO A 20 -4.49 -7.92 2.01
CA PRO A 20 -3.31 -8.66 1.54
C PRO A 20 -2.25 -7.79 0.87
N ARG A 21 -2.68 -6.80 0.08
CA ARG A 21 -1.79 -5.86 -0.62
C ARG A 21 -1.07 -4.89 0.33
N CYS A 22 -1.78 -4.39 1.33
CA CYS A 22 -1.21 -3.44 2.31
C CYS A 22 -0.20 -4.13 3.20
N ASP A 23 -0.55 -5.33 3.67
CA ASP A 23 0.35 -6.12 4.51
C ASP A 23 1.59 -6.56 3.74
N LEU A 24 1.45 -7.00 2.47
CA LEU A 24 2.61 -7.38 1.65
C LEU A 24 3.55 -6.19 1.40
N MET A 25 3.03 -5.00 1.13
CA MET A 25 3.87 -3.80 0.99
C MET A 25 4.63 -3.48 2.28
N SER A 26 3.99 -3.63 3.45
CA SER A 26 4.66 -3.47 4.75
C SER A 26 5.74 -4.53 4.96
N CYS A 27 5.47 -5.82 4.67
CA CYS A 27 6.45 -6.90 4.76
C CYS A 27 7.71 -6.58 3.95
N LEU A 28 7.54 -6.22 2.67
CA LEU A 28 8.65 -5.96 1.77
C LEU A 28 9.46 -4.74 2.22
N ALA A 29 8.80 -3.70 2.73
CA ALA A 29 9.48 -2.54 3.31
C ALA A 29 10.25 -2.89 4.58
N GLU A 30 9.68 -3.71 5.48
CA GLU A 30 10.32 -4.19 6.72
C GLU A 30 11.53 -5.08 6.43
N GLU A 31 11.43 -5.99 5.47
CA GLU A 31 12.54 -6.84 5.02
C GLU A 31 13.69 -5.98 4.48
N LEU A 32 13.37 -5.04 3.59
CA LEU A 32 14.36 -4.12 3.03
C LEU A 32 14.99 -3.22 4.09
N ALA A 33 14.24 -2.81 5.11
CA ALA A 33 14.76 -2.07 6.26
C ALA A 33 15.74 -2.92 7.07
N GLY A 34 15.46 -4.20 7.27
CA GLY A 34 16.35 -5.14 7.98
C GLY A 34 17.66 -5.42 7.26
N GLU A 35 17.68 -5.29 5.94
CA GLU A 35 18.88 -5.48 5.09
C GLU A 35 19.66 -4.18 4.85
N ALA A 36 19.09 -3.03 5.18
CA ALA A 36 19.69 -1.73 4.86
C ALA A 36 20.90 -1.41 5.74
N SER A 37 21.91 -0.76 5.16
CA SER A 37 23.04 -0.19 5.90
C SER A 37 22.71 1.16 6.56
N VAL A 38 21.50 1.68 6.31
CA VAL A 38 20.97 2.93 6.86
C VAL A 38 19.79 2.63 7.78
N GLU A 39 19.49 3.55 8.68
CA GLU A 39 18.32 3.41 9.56
C GLU A 39 17.04 3.67 8.75
N VAL A 40 16.12 2.72 8.77
CA VAL A 40 14.81 2.85 8.10
C VAL A 40 13.72 2.63 9.13
N ASN A 41 12.84 3.62 9.28
CA ASN A 41 11.69 3.56 10.18
C ASN A 41 10.44 3.25 9.36
N VAL A 42 9.98 1.99 9.42
CA VAL A 42 8.77 1.55 8.71
C VAL A 42 7.56 1.63 9.65
N ARG A 43 6.51 2.33 9.21
CA ARG A 43 5.24 2.46 9.94
C ARG A 43 4.07 2.15 9.03
N HIS A 44 2.96 1.74 9.64
CA HIS A 44 1.67 1.60 8.99
C HIS A 44 0.64 2.56 9.59
N CYS A 45 -0.27 3.08 8.77
CA CYS A 45 -1.48 3.71 9.26
C CYS A 45 -2.70 3.43 8.36
N ALA A 46 -3.89 3.55 8.95
CA ALA A 46 -5.14 3.40 8.22
C ALA A 46 -5.39 4.59 7.28
N PHE A 47 -6.05 4.34 6.14
CA PHE A 47 -6.37 5.34 5.12
C PHE A 47 -7.30 6.47 5.63
N ASP A 48 -8.03 6.23 6.71
CA ASP A 48 -8.92 7.16 7.39
C ASP A 48 -8.28 7.81 8.63
N SER A 49 -7.00 7.56 8.87
CA SER A 49 -6.24 8.23 9.92
C SER A 49 -6.03 9.71 9.62
N SER A 50 -5.80 10.51 10.68
CA SER A 50 -5.46 11.92 10.54
C SER A 50 -4.16 12.14 9.74
N GLU A 51 -3.19 11.23 9.84
CA GLU A 51 -1.94 11.26 9.06
C GLU A 51 -2.21 11.07 7.57
N ALA A 52 -3.02 10.07 7.20
CA ALA A 52 -3.42 9.84 5.80
C ALA A 52 -4.22 11.02 5.24
N PHE A 53 -5.13 11.59 6.02
CA PHE A 53 -5.91 12.77 5.62
C PHE A 53 -5.03 14.00 5.40
N ALA A 54 -4.10 14.28 6.33
CA ALA A 54 -3.15 15.39 6.21
C ALA A 54 -2.23 15.23 4.98
N LEU A 55 -1.78 14.01 4.70
CA LEU A 55 -1.03 13.71 3.49
C LEU A 55 -1.86 14.00 2.24
N GLY A 56 -3.10 13.50 2.17
CA GLY A 56 -4.01 13.79 1.07
C GLY A 56 -4.17 15.30 0.83
N GLN A 57 -4.46 16.07 1.89
CA GLN A 57 -4.61 17.53 1.82
C GLN A 57 -3.37 18.22 1.27
N LYS A 58 -2.17 17.83 1.73
CA LYS A 58 -0.89 18.37 1.25
C LYS A 58 -0.74 18.27 -0.27
N PHE A 59 -1.28 17.22 -0.89
CA PHE A 59 -1.19 16.97 -2.32
C PHE A 59 -2.49 17.30 -3.09
N GLY A 60 -3.49 17.90 -2.43
CA GLY A 60 -4.79 18.17 -3.06
C GLY A 60 -5.54 16.91 -3.49
N ARG A 61 -5.35 15.79 -2.77
CA ARG A 61 -5.89 14.46 -3.07
C ARG A 61 -6.58 13.84 -1.86
N LYS A 62 -7.37 12.80 -2.09
CA LYS A 62 -7.91 11.92 -1.05
C LYS A 62 -7.03 10.68 -0.93
N VAL A 63 -7.01 10.05 0.23
CA VAL A 63 -6.46 8.69 0.40
C VAL A 63 -7.63 7.74 0.57
N GLY A 64 -7.62 6.58 -0.09
CA GLY A 64 -8.76 5.67 -0.03
C GLY A 64 -8.50 4.30 -0.63
N THR A 65 -9.46 3.39 -0.47
CA THR A 65 -9.40 2.04 -1.00
C THR A 65 -9.82 1.99 -2.47
N ALA A 66 -9.62 0.84 -3.11
CA ALA A 66 -10.16 0.60 -4.45
C ALA A 66 -11.67 0.83 -4.54
N LYS A 67 -12.42 0.54 -3.47
CA LYS A 67 -13.87 0.81 -3.41
C LYS A 67 -14.20 2.30 -3.50
N HIS A 68 -13.48 3.15 -2.76
CA HIS A 68 -13.66 4.60 -2.86
C HIS A 68 -13.34 5.13 -4.26
N VAL A 69 -12.31 4.57 -4.91
CA VAL A 69 -11.94 4.94 -6.28
C VAL A 69 -13.02 4.50 -7.28
N ALA A 70 -13.49 3.24 -7.18
CA ALA A 70 -14.56 2.74 -8.03
C ALA A 70 -15.84 3.57 -7.91
N ASP A 71 -16.25 3.91 -6.68
CA ASP A 71 -17.40 4.75 -6.40
C ASP A 71 -17.24 6.15 -7.01
N ALA A 72 -16.06 6.77 -6.85
CA ALA A 72 -15.76 8.10 -7.41
C ALA A 72 -15.67 8.10 -8.94
N ALA A 73 -15.23 6.99 -9.54
CA ALA A 73 -15.09 6.84 -10.99
C ALA A 73 -16.34 6.27 -11.68
N GLY A 74 -17.33 5.81 -10.92
CA GLY A 74 -18.51 5.12 -11.46
C GLY A 74 -18.18 3.77 -12.12
N ILE A 75 -17.11 3.09 -11.68
CA ILE A 75 -16.71 1.78 -12.21
C ILE A 75 -17.46 0.68 -11.47
N SER A 76 -18.11 -0.21 -12.22
CA SER A 76 -18.68 -1.43 -11.66
C SER A 76 -17.60 -2.49 -11.50
N MET A 77 -17.39 -2.95 -10.27
CA MET A 77 -16.42 -3.98 -9.91
C MET A 77 -17.15 -5.21 -9.38
N ASP A 78 -16.66 -6.41 -9.70
CA ASP A 78 -17.13 -7.64 -9.08
C ASP A 78 -16.45 -7.86 -7.73
N TRP A 79 -16.95 -7.17 -6.70
CA TRP A 79 -16.44 -7.31 -5.33
C TRP A 79 -16.61 -8.72 -4.77
N ASN A 80 -17.63 -9.46 -5.21
CA ASN A 80 -17.83 -10.84 -4.76
C ASN A 80 -16.68 -11.73 -5.25
N ALA A 81 -16.27 -11.57 -6.51
CA ALA A 81 -15.10 -12.27 -7.03
C ALA A 81 -13.83 -11.89 -6.28
N VAL A 82 -13.62 -10.60 -5.98
CA VAL A 82 -12.44 -10.13 -5.20
C VAL A 82 -12.41 -10.79 -3.82
N TYR A 83 -13.53 -10.78 -3.09
CA TYR A 83 -13.62 -11.40 -1.76
C TYR A 83 -13.49 -12.92 -1.82
N ALA A 84 -14.07 -13.57 -2.83
CA ALA A 84 -13.94 -15.01 -3.03
C ALA A 84 -12.49 -15.42 -3.32
N LEU A 85 -11.75 -14.63 -4.10
CA LEU A 85 -10.33 -14.88 -4.34
C LEU A 85 -9.54 -14.81 -3.03
N ILE A 86 -9.69 -13.74 -2.25
CA ILE A 86 -9.01 -13.56 -0.96
C ILE A 86 -9.36 -14.70 0.02
N GLN A 87 -10.64 -15.09 0.07
CA GLN A 87 -11.10 -16.19 0.92
C GLN A 87 -10.53 -17.54 0.48
N SER A 88 -10.48 -17.82 -0.83
CA SER A 88 -9.94 -19.09 -1.33
C SER A 88 -8.46 -19.26 -0.98
N LYS A 89 -7.67 -18.17 -1.09
CA LYS A 89 -6.26 -18.15 -0.69
C LYS A 89 -6.11 -18.26 0.82
N SER A 90 -6.99 -17.59 1.54
CA SER A 90 -7.07 -17.68 2.99
C SER A 90 -7.25 -19.12 3.49
N ASP A 91 -8.18 -19.86 2.90
CA ASP A 91 -8.45 -21.25 3.26
C ASP A 91 -7.29 -22.19 2.91
N ALA A 92 -6.55 -21.89 1.83
CA ALA A 92 -5.39 -22.68 1.39
C ALA A 92 -4.17 -22.52 2.32
N VAL A 93 -3.95 -21.33 2.90
CA VAL A 93 -2.81 -21.07 3.80
C VAL A 93 -3.14 -21.49 5.24
N GLY A 94 -4.38 -21.30 5.68
CA GLY A 94 -4.84 -21.72 7.01
C GLY A 94 -5.13 -20.56 7.98
N PRO A 95 -5.49 -20.87 9.23
CA PRO A 95 -6.01 -19.88 10.19
C PRO A 95 -4.94 -18.92 10.73
N ASP A 96 -3.69 -19.35 10.83
CA ASP A 96 -2.59 -18.56 11.40
C ASP A 96 -1.87 -17.67 10.37
N ARG A 97 -2.45 -17.55 9.17
CA ARG A 97 -1.86 -16.80 8.05
C ARG A 97 -1.77 -15.30 8.35
N ARG A 98 -0.71 -14.68 7.85
CA ARG A 98 -0.60 -13.24 7.68
C ARG A 98 -1.42 -12.82 6.44
N PRO A 99 -2.09 -11.65 6.42
CA PRO A 99 -2.81 -11.20 5.22
C PRO A 99 -1.95 -11.19 3.94
N ALA A 100 -0.67 -10.83 4.02
CA ALA A 100 0.26 -10.84 2.89
C ALA A 100 0.35 -12.20 2.18
N GLU A 101 0.21 -13.32 2.91
CA GLU A 101 0.29 -14.67 2.35
C GLU A 101 -0.91 -15.02 1.46
N THR A 102 -1.97 -14.20 1.49
CA THR A 102 -3.14 -14.36 0.63
C THR A 102 -3.12 -13.45 -0.59
N TRP A 103 -2.06 -12.66 -0.75
CA TRP A 103 -1.86 -11.85 -1.96
C TRP A 103 -1.61 -12.74 -3.18
N THR A 104 -2.09 -12.29 -4.33
CA THR A 104 -1.79 -12.89 -5.63
C THR A 104 -1.70 -11.80 -6.69
N LEU A 105 -1.00 -12.09 -7.79
CA LEU A 105 -0.99 -11.22 -8.96
C LEU A 105 -2.42 -11.00 -9.50
N GLU A 106 -3.24 -12.05 -9.52
CA GLU A 106 -4.65 -12.00 -9.91
C GLU A 106 -5.45 -10.97 -9.08
N LEU A 107 -5.18 -10.85 -7.77
CA LEU A 107 -5.82 -9.84 -6.93
C LEU A 107 -5.45 -8.41 -7.37
N ASP A 108 -4.20 -8.16 -7.76
CA ASP A 108 -3.79 -6.86 -8.29
C ASP A 108 -4.42 -6.60 -9.67
N GLU A 109 -4.45 -7.60 -10.56
CA GLU A 109 -5.10 -7.51 -11.87
C GLU A 109 -6.61 -7.20 -11.76
N MET A 110 -7.31 -7.84 -10.80
CA MET A 110 -8.72 -7.56 -10.54
C MET A 110 -8.98 -6.12 -10.08
N LEU A 111 -8.00 -5.47 -9.44
CA LEU A 111 -8.11 -4.12 -8.89
C LEU A 111 -7.44 -3.05 -9.75
N GLU A 112 -6.75 -3.46 -10.81
CA GLU A 112 -6.06 -2.63 -11.79
C GLU A 112 -6.98 -1.55 -12.41
N PRO A 113 -8.26 -1.81 -12.72
CA PRO A 113 -9.16 -0.75 -13.23
C PRO A 113 -9.28 0.43 -12.27
N CYS A 114 -9.29 0.17 -10.96
CA CYS A 114 -9.31 1.23 -9.95
C CYS A 114 -7.96 1.95 -9.89
N GLN A 115 -6.84 1.22 -10.00
CA GLN A 115 -5.51 1.82 -10.02
C GLN A 115 -5.35 2.81 -11.17
N PHE A 116 -5.76 2.45 -12.39
CA PHE A 116 -5.61 3.29 -13.57
C PHE A 116 -6.34 4.63 -13.46
N VAL A 117 -7.50 4.66 -12.81
CA VAL A 117 -8.31 5.89 -12.72
C VAL A 117 -8.08 6.69 -11.45
N ALA A 118 -7.40 6.12 -10.45
CA ALA A 118 -7.23 6.74 -9.13
C ALA A 118 -6.73 8.19 -9.20
N ASP A 119 -5.72 8.45 -10.04
CA ASP A 119 -5.17 9.78 -10.26
C ASP A 119 -6.19 10.76 -10.83
N THR A 120 -6.98 10.29 -11.79
CA THR A 120 -7.97 11.10 -12.51
C THR A 120 -9.12 11.51 -11.60
N VAL A 121 -9.49 10.66 -10.63
CA VAL A 121 -10.54 10.94 -9.65
C VAL A 121 -10.01 11.53 -8.34
N GLY A 122 -8.72 11.87 -8.28
CA GLY A 122 -8.12 12.61 -7.18
C GLY A 122 -7.80 11.77 -5.94
N TYR A 123 -7.43 10.48 -6.12
CA TYR A 123 -7.10 9.56 -5.04
C TYR A 123 -5.65 9.06 -5.10
N PHE A 124 -5.03 8.96 -3.92
CA PHE A 124 -4.02 7.95 -3.65
C PHE A 124 -4.72 6.68 -3.18
N MET A 125 -4.75 5.67 -4.05
CA MET A 125 -5.40 4.39 -3.75
C MET A 125 -4.49 3.50 -2.89
N THR A 126 -5.03 2.84 -1.87
CA THR A 126 -4.24 1.91 -1.06
C THR A 126 -3.82 0.65 -1.85
N PRO A 127 -2.64 0.06 -1.54
CA PRO A 127 -1.66 0.57 -0.58
C PRO A 127 -0.93 1.80 -1.10
N VAL A 128 -0.57 2.74 -0.22
CA VAL A 128 0.23 3.94 -0.56
C VAL A 128 1.57 3.83 0.12
N LEU A 129 2.66 3.86 -0.66
CA LEU A 129 4.03 3.93 -0.17
C LEU A 129 4.48 5.39 -0.10
N VAL A 130 4.80 5.85 1.10
CA VAL A 130 5.32 7.18 1.38
C VAL A 130 6.73 7.06 1.90
N VAL A 131 7.66 7.81 1.32
CA VAL A 131 9.07 7.86 1.75
C VAL A 131 9.44 9.30 2.03
N ASN A 132 9.94 9.58 3.23
CA ASN A 132 10.30 10.93 3.70
C ASN A 132 9.19 11.98 3.43
N GLY A 133 7.94 11.60 3.71
CA GLY A 133 6.76 12.45 3.54
C GLY A 133 6.33 12.73 2.10
N SER A 134 6.88 11.99 1.13
CA SER A 134 6.52 12.06 -0.30
C SER A 134 5.91 10.73 -0.76
N VAL A 135 4.79 10.79 -1.46
CA VAL A 135 4.17 9.58 -2.06
C VAL A 135 5.06 9.09 -3.19
N LYS A 136 5.52 7.84 -3.09
CA LYS A 136 6.41 7.19 -4.07
C LYS A 136 5.66 6.17 -4.94
N HIS A 137 4.62 5.53 -4.41
CA HIS A 137 3.78 4.58 -5.14
C HIS A 137 2.38 4.49 -4.53
N HIS A 138 1.37 4.14 -5.34
CA HIS A 138 0.04 3.81 -4.83
C HIS A 138 -0.74 2.87 -5.75
N GLY A 139 -1.69 2.14 -5.16
CA GLY A 139 -2.75 1.41 -5.87
C GLY A 139 -2.45 -0.04 -6.21
N SER A 140 -1.22 -0.50 -6.04
CA SER A 140 -0.81 -1.90 -6.23
C SER A 140 0.41 -2.22 -5.38
N VAL A 141 0.82 -3.49 -5.35
CA VAL A 141 2.10 -3.89 -4.75
C VAL A 141 3.19 -3.94 -5.83
N PRO A 142 4.23 -3.08 -5.80
CA PRO A 142 5.37 -3.20 -6.71
C PRO A 142 6.21 -4.44 -6.40
N SER A 143 7.08 -4.83 -7.33
CA SER A 143 8.11 -5.83 -7.02
C SER A 143 9.04 -5.35 -5.91
N ARG A 144 9.67 -6.29 -5.21
CA ARG A 144 10.63 -6.00 -4.14
C ARG A 144 11.76 -5.08 -4.61
N GLU A 145 12.31 -5.32 -5.80
CA GLU A 145 13.37 -4.50 -6.42
C GLU A 145 12.86 -3.08 -6.67
N LYS A 146 11.61 -2.95 -7.12
CA LYS A 146 11.01 -1.63 -7.32
C LYS A 146 10.81 -0.91 -5.99
N ILE A 147 10.35 -1.58 -4.93
CA ILE A 147 10.23 -0.98 -3.60
C ILE A 147 11.61 -0.54 -3.09
N GLN A 148 12.65 -1.35 -3.28
CA GLN A 148 14.02 -1.00 -2.93
C GLN A 148 14.45 0.31 -3.61
N VAL A 149 14.21 0.44 -4.93
CA VAL A 149 14.50 1.67 -5.67
C VAL A 149 13.64 2.85 -5.18
N LEU A 150 12.39 2.63 -4.78
CA LEU A 150 11.53 3.71 -4.28
C LEU A 150 11.94 4.21 -2.88
N ILE A 151 12.47 3.33 -2.03
CA ILE A 151 12.91 3.66 -0.67
C ILE A 151 14.33 4.26 -0.67
N PHE A 152 15.25 3.69 -1.44
CA PHE A 152 16.68 4.05 -1.39
C PHE A 152 17.17 4.80 -2.64
N GLY A 153 16.40 4.80 -3.73
CA GLY A 153 16.69 5.60 -4.92
C GLY A 153 16.29 7.06 -4.70
N GLU A 154 17.11 7.94 -5.26
CA GLU A 154 17.10 9.41 -5.09
C GLU A 154 15.70 10.05 -5.16
#